data_AF-A0A7X6Z3S2-F1
#
_entry.id   AF-A0A7X6Z3S2-F1
#
_cell.length_a   1.000
_cell.length_b   1.000
_cell.length_c   1.000
_cell.angle_alpha   90.00
_cell.angle_beta   90.00
_cell.angle_gamma   90.00
#
_symmetry.space_group_name_H-M   'P 1'
#
loop_
_entity.id
_entity.type
_entity.pdbx_description
1 polymer ?
#
loop_
_entity_poly.entity_id
_entity_poly.type
_entity_poly.pdbx_seq_one_letter_code
_entity_poly.pdbx_strand_id
1 'polypeptide(L)'
;VVPIFYTVGIIEALTYGPMLGAGGSYLGFVTGNITNLKAPCAINAMKVAKADPGTPEGEVVSTLAIGVSSIVTTVILFIGMVLLSSLAPILESPVLKPAFDNILPALFGGLAVVFISRNWKIAIGPMLFMLALFIVQPGLADAVSMLVPVGAVIAILISRLLYKKGKL
;
A
#
# COMPACT_ATOMS: atom_id res chain seq x y z
N VAL A 1 -12.14 -8.28 3.86
CA VAL A 1 -10.70 -7.91 4.04
C VAL A 1 -9.80 -9.13 3.97
N VAL A 2 -10.00 -10.08 4.88
CA VAL A 2 -9.18 -11.30 5.07
C VAL A 2 -8.81 -12.07 3.78
N PRO A 3 -9.72 -12.34 2.81
CA PRO A 3 -9.37 -13.13 1.63
C PRO A 3 -8.37 -12.43 0.71
N ILE A 4 -8.54 -11.12 0.48
CA ILE A 4 -7.66 -10.34 -0.41
C ILE A 4 -6.27 -10.21 0.19
N PHE A 5 -6.18 -9.93 1.50
CA PHE A 5 -4.90 -9.84 2.19
C PHE A 5 -4.15 -11.17 2.22
N TYR A 6 -4.85 -12.30 2.37
CA TYR A 6 -4.22 -13.61 2.26
C TYR A 6 -3.77 -13.93 0.83
N THR A 7 -4.60 -13.65 -0.18
CA THR A 7 -4.21 -13.89 -1.57
C THR A 7 -3.02 -13.03 -1.97
N VAL A 8 -3.05 -11.72 -1.66
CA VAL A 8 -1.93 -10.81 -1.93
C VAL A 8 -0.71 -11.22 -1.12
N GLY A 9 -0.85 -11.52 0.17
CA GLY A 9 0.26 -11.94 1.02
C GLY A 9 0.93 -13.23 0.54
N ILE A 10 0.16 -14.21 0.04
CA ILE A 10 0.71 -15.43 -0.57
C ILE A 10 1.46 -15.11 -1.86
N ILE A 11 0.87 -14.30 -2.75
CA ILE A 11 1.51 -13.90 -4.01
C ILE A 11 2.80 -13.14 -3.71
N GLU A 12 2.78 -12.21 -2.77
CA GLU A 12 3.95 -11.46 -2.33
C GLU A 12 5.01 -12.38 -1.73
N ALA A 13 4.66 -13.31 -0.85
CA ALA A 13 5.60 -14.26 -0.27
C ALA A 13 6.30 -15.11 -1.34
N LEU A 14 5.53 -15.62 -2.31
CA LEU A 14 6.07 -16.43 -3.41
C LEU A 14 6.88 -15.62 -4.42
N THR A 15 6.58 -14.33 -4.58
CA THR A 15 7.30 -13.44 -5.51
C THR A 15 8.59 -12.91 -4.88
N TYR A 16 8.51 -12.40 -3.65
CA TYR A 16 9.63 -11.76 -2.97
C TYR A 16 10.60 -12.77 -2.35
N GLY A 17 10.13 -13.94 -1.92
CA GLY A 17 10.96 -15.04 -1.41
C GLY A 17 12.19 -15.33 -2.27
N PRO A 18 12.01 -15.79 -3.52
CA PRO A 18 13.14 -16.10 -4.40
C PRO A 18 13.91 -14.85 -4.86
N MET A 19 13.25 -13.69 -4.93
CA MET A 19 13.88 -12.46 -5.41
C MET A 19 14.81 -11.82 -4.38
N LEU A 20 14.47 -11.90 -3.09
CA LEU A 20 15.18 -11.22 -2.00
C LEU A 20 15.98 -12.17 -1.09
N GLY A 21 15.78 -13.49 -1.24
CA GLY A 21 16.33 -14.49 -0.32
C GLY A 21 15.54 -14.61 0.98
N ALA A 22 15.90 -15.58 1.83
CA ALA A 22 15.20 -15.84 3.09
C ALA A 22 15.40 -14.71 4.09
N GLY A 23 16.64 -14.24 4.28
CA GLY A 23 16.96 -13.14 5.19
C GLY A 23 16.30 -11.81 4.79
N GLY A 24 16.43 -11.45 3.51
CA GLY A 24 15.84 -10.25 2.95
C GLY A 24 14.31 -10.26 2.99
N SER A 25 13.69 -11.40 2.65
CA SER A 25 12.23 -11.55 2.73
C SER A 25 11.73 -11.49 4.16
N TYR A 26 12.37 -12.18 5.11
CA TYR A 26 11.98 -12.12 6.52
C TYR A 26 11.98 -10.69 7.05
N LEU A 27 13.09 -9.96 6.87
CA LEU A 27 13.18 -8.57 7.28
C LEU A 27 12.17 -7.68 6.54
N GLY A 28 11.97 -7.91 5.24
CA GLY A 28 11.01 -7.18 4.43
C GLY A 28 9.57 -7.34 4.91
N PHE A 29 9.14 -8.55 5.23
CA PHE A 29 7.78 -8.82 5.74
C PHE A 29 7.56 -8.30 7.15
N VAL A 30 8.57 -8.39 8.03
CA VAL A 30 8.47 -7.89 9.41
C VAL A 30 8.44 -6.35 9.44
N THR A 31 9.22 -5.69 8.60
CA THR A 31 9.36 -4.22 8.60
C THR A 31 8.38 -3.51 7.66
N GLY A 32 7.79 -4.24 6.72
CA GLY A 32 6.77 -3.76 5.80
C GLY A 32 7.29 -2.89 4.65
N ASN A 33 6.34 -2.42 3.84
CA ASN A 33 6.57 -1.57 2.65
C ASN A 33 7.55 -2.18 1.63
N ILE A 34 7.39 -3.48 1.35
CA ILE A 34 8.27 -4.24 0.47
C ILE A 34 8.28 -3.62 -0.93
N THR A 35 7.10 -3.49 -1.54
CA THR A 35 6.93 -3.10 -2.94
C THR A 35 7.45 -1.70 -3.25
N ASN A 36 7.23 -0.72 -2.36
CA ASN A 36 7.60 0.66 -2.66
C ASN A 36 8.99 1.05 -2.17
N LEU A 37 9.56 0.34 -1.18
CA LEU A 37 10.83 0.75 -0.56
C LEU A 37 11.86 -0.38 -0.48
N LYS A 38 11.51 -1.53 0.13
CA LYS A 38 12.51 -2.57 0.45
C LYS A 38 13.01 -3.30 -0.79
N ALA A 39 12.10 -3.77 -1.63
CA ALA A 39 12.43 -4.46 -2.87
C ALA A 39 13.28 -3.59 -3.83
N PRO A 40 12.92 -2.34 -4.16
CA PRO A 40 13.76 -1.51 -5.02
C PRO A 40 15.12 -1.19 -4.38
N CYS A 41 15.20 -1.01 -3.06
CA CYS A 41 16.47 -0.83 -2.35
C CYS A 41 17.38 -2.06 -2.47
N ALA A 42 16.84 -3.26 -2.22
CA ALA A 42 17.56 -4.52 -2.33
C ALA A 42 18.02 -4.80 -3.77
N ILE A 43 17.12 -4.65 -4.76
CA ILE A 43 17.44 -4.85 -6.18
C ILE A 43 18.53 -3.89 -6.64
N ASN A 44 18.46 -2.62 -6.22
CA ASN A 44 19.49 -1.64 -6.58
C ASN A 44 20.84 -1.97 -5.92
N ALA A 45 20.84 -2.37 -4.65
CA ALA A 45 22.06 -2.79 -3.96
C ALA A 45 22.70 -4.03 -4.62
N MET A 46 21.90 -5.04 -4.97
CA MET A 46 22.36 -6.23 -5.70
C MET A 46 22.96 -5.86 -7.05
N LYS A 47 22.32 -4.96 -7.82
CA LYS A 47 22.87 -4.45 -9.09
C LYS A 47 24.21 -3.75 -8.93
N VAL A 48 24.36 -2.90 -7.91
CA VAL A 48 25.63 -2.20 -7.62
C VAL A 48 26.72 -3.19 -7.20
N ALA A 49 26.35 -4.19 -6.40
CA ALA A 49 27.25 -5.24 -5.95
C ALA A 49 27.55 -6.30 -7.04
N LYS A 50 26.90 -6.21 -8.21
CA LYS A 50 26.96 -7.23 -9.28
C LYS A 50 26.62 -8.64 -8.78
N ALA A 51 25.67 -8.71 -7.85
CA ALA A 51 25.16 -9.96 -7.30
C ALA A 51 23.79 -10.25 -7.92
N ASP A 52 23.57 -11.49 -8.34
CA ASP A 52 22.32 -11.89 -8.97
C ASP A 52 21.29 -12.36 -7.92
N PRO A 53 19.98 -12.09 -8.14
CA PRO A 53 18.93 -12.63 -7.28
C PRO A 53 18.96 -14.16 -7.23
N GLY A 54 18.81 -14.73 -6.05
CA GLY A 54 18.82 -16.17 -5.83
C GLY A 54 20.20 -16.81 -5.68
N THR A 55 21.29 -16.04 -5.73
CA THR A 55 22.63 -16.52 -5.33
C THR A 55 22.90 -16.23 -3.85
N PRO A 56 23.83 -16.96 -3.20
CA PRO A 56 24.24 -16.67 -1.82
C PRO A 56 24.71 -15.23 -1.63
N GLU A 57 25.45 -14.67 -2.59
CA GLU A 57 25.92 -13.29 -2.57
C GLU A 57 24.75 -12.30 -2.67
N GLY A 58 23.80 -12.57 -3.57
CA GLY A 58 22.59 -11.76 -3.72
C GLY A 58 21.76 -11.72 -2.44
N GLU A 59 21.60 -12.87 -1.78
CA GLU A 59 20.87 -12.96 -0.51
C GLU A 59 21.55 -12.16 0.62
N VAL A 60 22.87 -12.22 0.74
CA VAL A 60 23.62 -11.43 1.73
C VAL A 60 23.44 -9.93 1.46
N VAL A 61 23.62 -9.50 0.21
CA VAL A 61 23.47 -8.08 -0.18
C VAL A 61 22.04 -7.60 0.05
N SER A 62 21.04 -8.39 -0.35
CA SER A 62 19.61 -8.10 -0.14
C SER A 62 19.28 -7.95 1.35
N THR A 63 19.75 -8.88 2.18
CA THR A 63 19.51 -8.86 3.64
C THR A 63 20.10 -7.60 4.28
N LEU A 64 21.34 -7.25 3.93
CA LEU A 64 21.98 -6.03 4.43
C LEU A 64 21.26 -4.77 3.94
N ALA A 65 20.88 -4.70 2.68
CA ALA A 65 20.17 -3.56 2.11
C ALA A 65 18.81 -3.32 2.80
N ILE A 66 18.04 -4.39 3.00
CA ILE A 66 16.73 -4.31 3.67
C ILE A 66 16.91 -3.99 5.16
N GLY A 67 17.91 -4.55 5.83
CA GLY A 67 18.26 -4.22 7.21
C GLY A 67 18.57 -2.74 7.39
N VAL A 68 19.48 -2.19 6.57
CA VAL A 68 19.85 -0.77 6.60
C VAL A 68 18.66 0.13 6.26
N SER A 69 17.90 -0.20 5.20
CA SER A 69 16.68 0.52 4.86
C SER A 69 15.71 0.60 6.04
N SER A 70 15.59 -0.48 6.81
CA SER A 70 14.70 -0.56 7.96
C SER A 70 15.18 0.27 9.13
N ILE A 71 16.48 0.21 9.45
CA ILE A 71 17.08 1.08 10.47
C ILE A 71 16.86 2.56 10.11
N VAL A 72 17.16 2.96 8.87
CA VAL A 72 16.98 4.34 8.40
C VAL A 72 15.51 4.76 8.51
N THR A 73 14.58 3.91 8.09
CA THR A 73 13.13 4.18 8.21
C THR A 73 12.74 4.39 9.67
N THR A 74 13.17 3.50 10.56
CA THR A 74 12.87 3.58 12.00
C THR A 74 13.45 4.86 12.62
N VAL A 75 14.68 5.23 12.28
CA VAL A 75 15.31 6.47 12.77
C VAL A 75 14.53 7.70 12.31
N ILE A 76 14.14 7.76 11.03
CA ILE A 76 13.35 8.88 10.49
C ILE A 76 12.00 8.97 11.20
N LEU A 77 11.30 7.84 11.39
CA LEU A 77 10.02 7.79 12.10
C LEU A 77 10.18 8.21 13.57
N PHE A 78 11.24 7.76 14.23
CA PHE A 78 11.54 8.13 15.60
C PHE A 78 11.77 9.64 15.75
N ILE A 79 12.59 10.24 14.87
CA ILE A 79 12.80 11.69 14.86
C ILE A 79 11.49 12.42 14.59
N GLY A 80 10.71 11.98 13.59
CA GLY A 80 9.41 12.56 13.27
C GLY A 80 8.45 12.51 14.46
N MET A 81 8.41 11.40 15.19
CA MET A 81 7.62 11.23 16.40
C MET A 81 8.07 12.18 17.51
N VAL A 82 9.38 12.32 17.77
CA VAL A 82 9.91 13.24 18.80
C VAL A 82 9.55 14.70 18.47
N LEU A 83 9.69 15.09 17.20
CA LEU A 83 9.33 16.42 16.73
C LEU A 83 7.83 16.68 16.84
N LEU A 84 6.99 15.73 16.39
CA LEU A 84 5.52 15.84 16.51
C LEU A 84 5.06 15.88 17.97
N SER A 85 5.67 15.10 18.86
CA SER A 85 5.37 15.13 20.29
C SER A 85 5.66 16.49 20.92
N SER A 86 6.68 17.20 20.42
CA SER A 86 6.98 18.56 20.87
C SER A 86 5.93 19.58 20.40
N LEU A 87 5.25 19.28 19.28
CA LEU A 87 4.16 20.08 18.72
C LEU A 87 2.77 19.67 19.25
N ALA A 88 2.66 18.57 20.00
CA ALA A 88 1.41 18.07 20.57
C ALA A 88 0.49 19.14 21.18
N PRO A 89 0.96 20.09 22.03
CA PRO A 89 0.08 21.12 22.60
C PRO A 89 -0.58 22.03 21.56
N ILE A 90 0.03 22.20 20.38
CA ILE A 90 -0.55 22.96 19.27
C ILE A 90 -1.54 22.07 18.49
N LEU A 91 -1.13 20.83 18.20
CA LEU A 91 -1.91 19.87 17.41
C LEU A 91 -3.22 19.44 18.12
N GLU A 92 -3.22 19.36 19.45
CA GLU A 92 -4.39 19.02 20.27
C GLU A 92 -5.32 20.22 20.52
N SER A 93 -5.04 21.38 19.93
CA SER A 93 -5.91 22.55 20.08
C SER A 93 -7.32 22.26 19.53
N PRO A 94 -8.38 22.82 20.16
CA PRO A 94 -9.77 22.62 19.72
C PRO A 94 -10.01 23.02 18.27
N VAL A 95 -9.23 23.97 17.75
CA VAL A 95 -9.30 24.46 16.37
C VAL A 95 -8.84 23.40 15.36
N LEU A 96 -7.84 22.58 15.71
CA LEU A 96 -7.30 21.54 14.83
C LEU A 96 -7.98 20.18 14.99
N LYS A 97 -8.73 19.97 16.07
CA LYS A 97 -9.46 18.70 16.35
C LYS A 97 -10.24 18.15 15.13
N PRO A 98 -11.03 18.94 14.38
CA PRO A 98 -11.75 18.42 13.22
C PRO A 98 -10.85 17.93 12.08
N ALA A 99 -9.64 18.50 11.94
CA ALA A 99 -8.67 18.05 10.94
C ALA A 99 -8.11 16.68 11.32
N PHE A 100 -7.82 16.46 12.61
CA PHE A 100 -7.35 15.17 13.13
C PHE A 100 -8.43 14.08 13.07
N ASP A 101 -9.69 14.42 13.37
CA ASP A 101 -10.82 13.51 13.27
C ASP A 101 -11.05 13.00 11.83
N ASN A 102 -10.56 13.74 10.83
CA ASN A 102 -10.67 13.40 9.40
C ASN A 102 -9.35 12.94 8.75
N ILE A 103 -8.36 12.52 9.55
CA ILE A 103 -7.08 12.02 9.01
C ILE A 103 -7.26 10.81 8.10
N LEU A 104 -8.09 9.84 8.50
CA LEU A 104 -8.30 8.63 7.68
C LEU A 104 -8.92 8.96 6.31
N PRO A 105 -10.02 9.74 6.22
CA PRO A 105 -10.52 10.24 4.94
C PRO A 105 -9.48 11.00 4.12
N ALA A 106 -8.69 11.89 4.74
CA ALA A 106 -7.66 12.66 4.02
C ALA A 106 -6.55 11.75 3.46
N LEU A 107 -6.10 10.77 4.25
CA LEU A 107 -5.08 9.80 3.87
C LEU A 107 -5.54 8.92 2.70
N PHE A 108 -6.71 8.28 2.84
CA PHE A 108 -7.23 7.39 1.81
C PHE A 108 -7.76 8.16 0.60
N GLY A 109 -8.25 9.40 0.77
CA GLY A 109 -8.63 10.28 -0.33
C GLY A 109 -7.46 10.62 -1.24
N GLY A 110 -6.30 10.98 -0.65
CA GLY A 110 -5.06 11.19 -1.42
C GLY A 110 -4.63 9.94 -2.19
N LEU A 111 -4.64 8.77 -1.54
CA LEU A 111 -4.34 7.49 -2.19
C LEU A 111 -5.33 7.18 -3.32
N ALA A 112 -6.62 7.43 -3.11
CA ALA A 112 -7.65 7.21 -4.11
C ALA A 112 -7.36 7.99 -5.39
N VAL A 113 -6.96 9.27 -5.29
CA VAL A 113 -6.59 10.09 -6.47
C VAL A 113 -5.44 9.45 -7.26
N VAL A 114 -4.40 8.96 -6.59
CA VAL A 114 -3.25 8.32 -7.25
C VAL A 114 -3.68 7.08 -8.04
N PHE A 115 -4.56 6.25 -7.49
CA PHE A 115 -5.02 5.03 -8.15
C PHE A 115 -6.09 5.28 -9.23
N ILE A 116 -7.04 6.20 -8.97
CA ILE A 116 -8.11 6.55 -9.91
C ILE A 116 -7.54 7.26 -11.15
N SER A 117 -6.60 8.20 -10.96
CA SER A 117 -6.03 8.98 -12.07
C SER A 117 -5.33 8.12 -13.10
N ARG A 118 -4.72 7.01 -12.70
CA ARG A 118 -4.08 6.05 -13.63
C ARG A 118 -5.08 5.37 -14.57
N ASN A 119 -6.27 5.03 -14.09
CA ASN A 119 -7.27 4.23 -14.85
C ASN A 119 -8.70 4.76 -14.67
N TRP A 120 -8.90 6.06 -14.94
CA TRP A 120 -10.15 6.75 -14.61
C TRP A 120 -11.40 6.13 -15.25
N LYS A 121 -11.29 5.63 -16.49
CA LYS A 121 -12.38 4.99 -17.24
C LYS A 121 -12.92 3.74 -16.54
N ILE A 122 -12.04 2.96 -15.89
CA ILE A 122 -12.43 1.75 -15.15
C ILE A 122 -12.86 2.12 -13.73
N ALA A 123 -12.16 3.07 -13.10
CA ALA A 123 -12.35 3.42 -11.69
C ALA A 123 -13.67 4.17 -11.42
N ILE A 124 -14.19 4.95 -12.37
CA ILE A 124 -15.43 5.72 -12.18
C ILE A 124 -16.64 4.86 -11.84
N GLY A 125 -16.77 3.69 -12.46
CA GLY A 125 -17.97 2.86 -12.29
C GLY A 125 -18.16 2.34 -10.87
N PRO A 126 -17.19 1.60 -10.29
CA PRO A 126 -17.24 1.19 -8.89
C PRO A 126 -17.34 2.38 -7.94
N MET A 127 -16.67 3.49 -8.25
CA MET A 127 -16.69 4.69 -7.42
C MET A 127 -18.08 5.31 -7.32
N LEU A 128 -18.75 5.54 -8.46
CA LEU A 128 -20.11 6.08 -8.49
C LEU A 128 -21.11 5.13 -7.83
N PHE A 129 -20.96 3.83 -8.05
CA PHE A 129 -21.79 2.82 -7.39
C PHE A 129 -21.64 2.86 -5.87
N MET A 130 -20.41 2.87 -5.36
CA MET A 130 -20.14 2.93 -3.92
C MET A 130 -20.60 4.25 -3.31
N LEU A 131 -20.39 5.38 -3.98
CA LEU A 131 -20.90 6.69 -3.56
C LEU A 131 -22.43 6.68 -3.44
N ALA A 132 -23.13 6.22 -4.48
CA ALA A 132 -24.59 6.14 -4.47
C ALA A 132 -25.09 5.22 -3.35
N LEU A 133 -24.46 4.06 -3.16
CA LEU A 133 -24.82 3.09 -2.13
C LEU A 133 -24.68 3.66 -0.72
N PHE A 134 -23.56 4.33 -0.41
CA PHE A 134 -23.34 4.90 0.92
C PHE A 134 -24.16 6.18 1.19
N ILE A 135 -24.55 6.93 0.15
CA ILE A 135 -25.50 8.05 0.30
C ILE A 135 -26.90 7.53 0.65
N VAL A 136 -27.33 6.44 -0.01
CA VAL A 136 -28.68 5.88 0.20
C VAL A 136 -28.76 5.08 1.52
N GLN A 137 -27.71 4.36 1.87
CA GLN A 137 -27.68 3.53 3.08
C GLN A 137 -26.35 3.69 3.82
N PRO A 138 -26.21 4.73 4.67
CA PRO A 138 -24.97 5.01 5.39
C PRO A 138 -24.62 3.92 6.42
N GLY A 139 -25.61 3.16 6.91
CA GLY A 139 -25.38 2.03 7.83
C GLY A 139 -24.56 0.87 7.22
N LEU A 140 -24.35 0.85 5.90
CA LEU A 140 -23.48 -0.12 5.25
C LEU A 140 -21.98 0.24 5.37
N ALA A 141 -21.63 1.41 5.93
CA ALA A 141 -20.25 1.83 6.13
C ALA A 141 -19.45 0.85 7.02
N ASP A 142 -20.09 0.25 8.02
CA ASP A 142 -19.44 -0.75 8.87
C ASP A 142 -19.15 -2.07 8.12
N ALA A 143 -19.86 -2.31 7.01
CA ALA A 143 -19.71 -3.46 6.13
C ALA A 143 -18.85 -3.19 4.89
N VAL A 144 -18.11 -2.06 4.82
CA VAL A 144 -17.23 -1.71 3.69
C VAL A 144 -16.32 -2.88 3.29
N SER A 145 -15.80 -3.60 4.27
CA SER A 145 -14.94 -4.77 4.08
C SER A 145 -15.54 -5.91 3.24
N MET A 146 -16.86 -6.07 3.25
CA MET A 146 -17.62 -7.06 2.46
C MET A 146 -18.04 -6.51 1.10
N LEU A 147 -18.10 -5.19 0.95
CA LEU A 147 -18.46 -4.51 -0.30
C LEU A 147 -17.27 -4.35 -1.25
N VAL A 148 -16.03 -4.38 -0.77
CA VAL A 148 -14.81 -4.31 -1.61
C VAL A 148 -14.82 -5.34 -2.77
N PRO A 149 -15.13 -6.63 -2.57
CA PRO A 149 -15.26 -7.60 -3.67
C PRO A 149 -16.33 -7.21 -4.69
N VAL A 150 -17.46 -6.65 -4.26
CA VAL A 150 -18.53 -6.18 -5.15
C VAL A 150 -18.01 -5.06 -6.05
N GLY A 151 -17.28 -4.11 -5.48
CA GLY A 151 -16.59 -3.06 -6.24
C GLY A 151 -15.59 -3.62 -7.26
N ALA A 152 -14.82 -4.64 -6.88
CA ALA A 152 -13.89 -5.32 -7.79
C ALA A 152 -14.60 -6.02 -8.96
N VAL A 153 -15.72 -6.71 -8.70
CA VAL A 153 -16.53 -7.34 -9.76
C VAL A 153 -17.07 -6.28 -10.73
N ILE A 154 -17.58 -5.16 -10.23
CA ILE A 154 -18.04 -4.04 -11.06
C ILE A 154 -16.88 -3.50 -11.91
N ALA A 155 -15.69 -3.35 -11.33
CA ALA A 155 -14.50 -2.89 -12.07
C ALA A 155 -14.14 -3.84 -13.21
N ILE A 156 -14.15 -5.15 -12.95
CA ILE A 156 -13.86 -6.20 -13.94
C ILE A 156 -14.91 -6.18 -15.06
N LEU A 157 -16.20 -6.08 -14.73
CA LEU A 157 -17.29 -6.03 -15.71
C LEU A 157 -17.16 -4.79 -16.61
N ILE A 158 -16.89 -3.62 -16.03
CA ILE A 158 -16.72 -2.37 -16.78
C ILE A 158 -15.48 -2.42 -17.64
N SER A 159 -14.36 -2.95 -17.12
CA SER A 159 -13.16 -3.20 -17.90
C SER A 159 -13.45 -4.09 -19.11
N ARG A 160 -14.17 -5.21 -18.92
CA ARG A 160 -14.53 -6.11 -20.03
C ARG A 160 -15.45 -5.45 -21.07
N LEU A 161 -16.39 -4.62 -20.64
CA LEU A 161 -17.29 -3.88 -21.54
C LEU A 161 -16.55 -2.80 -22.34
N LEU A 162 -15.65 -2.06 -21.70
CA LEU A 162 -14.81 -1.05 -22.36
C LEU A 162 -13.85 -1.68 -23.36
N TYR A 163 -13.27 -2.84 -23.02
CA TYR A 163 -12.41 -3.62 -23.91
C TYR A 163 -13.15 -4.06 -25.17
N LYS A 164 -14.35 -4.65 -25.02
CA LYS A 164 -15.19 -5.04 -26.16
C LYS A 164 -15.63 -3.87 -27.05
N LYS A 165 -15.67 -2.65 -26.51
CA LYS A 165 -16.03 -1.43 -27.24
C LYS A 165 -14.81 -0.69 -27.82
N GLY A 166 -13.60 -1.24 -27.68
CA GLY A 166 -12.35 -0.61 -28.16
C GLY A 166 -12.01 0.71 -27.47
N LYS A 167 -12.52 0.94 -26.24
CA LYS A 167 -12.33 2.20 -25.49
C LYS A 167 -11.28 2.10 -24.39
N LEU A 168 -10.59 0.95 -24.32
CA LEU A 168 -9.54 0.60 -23.37
C LEU A 168 -8.19 0.65 -24.06
#